data_AF-A0A964RI79-F1
#
_entry.id   AF-A0A964RI79-F1
#
_cell.length_a   1.000
_cell.length_b   1.000
_cell.length_c   1.000
_cell.angle_alpha   90.00
_cell.angle_beta   90.00
_cell.angle_gamma   90.00
#
_symmetry.space_group_name_H-M   'P 1'
#
loop_
_entity.id
_entity.type
_entity.pdbx_description
1 polymer ?
#
loop_
_entity_poly.entity_id
_entity_poly.type
_entity_poly.pdbx_seq_one_letter_code
_entity_poly.pdbx_strand_id
1 'polypeptide(L)'
;MGRPSIFSREYEKRMKRRRRNIIIFFLVVVLAMSGIAIKFAYNPIDYTNIKKNIQAWIDSDTTNTSEKTEAEKKEITNDDTINKEPIKEEPQKPVEEYINVTLISGNDAKAIYINDSKIGKAFKTLDTTDSGVSFDISQSGKQMIVTDTNSIITLYNVDDGTSRVVSKDQYISTSGSVFTKEATLKAQPEYLWNFSPKFVNEDKIIFVTNRPYFGKSATKQYLWITDVKTNEDKILWELAGVSIQIGEKEEKGIKVTVDGKIYYIDVNGNYIQ
;
A
#
# COMPACT_ATOMS: atom_id res chain seq x y z
N MET A 1 -14.35 2.01 28.82
CA MET A 1 -15.14 1.75 30.05
C MET A 1 -15.85 0.40 29.93
N GLY A 2 -15.68 -0.50 30.91
CA GLY A 2 -16.33 -1.82 30.91
C GLY A 2 -17.85 -1.75 30.81
N ARG A 3 -18.48 -2.80 30.29
CA ARG A 3 -19.94 -2.89 30.14
C ARG A 3 -20.59 -2.88 31.54
N PRO A 4 -21.59 -2.04 31.81
CA PRO A 4 -22.30 -2.07 33.09
C PRO A 4 -23.13 -3.35 33.14
N SER A 5 -23.20 -3.98 34.31
CA SER A 5 -24.00 -5.19 34.49
C SER A 5 -25.46 -4.92 34.15
N ILE A 6 -26.01 -5.76 33.27
CA ILE A 6 -27.40 -5.76 32.82
C ILE A 6 -28.40 -6.01 33.95
N PHE A 7 -27.93 -6.57 35.08
CA PHE A 7 -28.74 -6.83 36.27
C PHE A 7 -28.66 -5.72 37.32
N SER A 8 -27.94 -4.62 37.05
CA SER A 8 -27.85 -3.52 38.00
C SER A 8 -29.07 -2.59 37.89
N ARG A 9 -29.62 -2.20 39.05
CA ARG A 9 -30.72 -1.21 39.15
C ARG A 9 -30.42 0.14 38.48
N GLU A 10 -29.14 0.42 38.22
CA GLU A 10 -28.66 1.65 37.58
C GLU A 10 -28.33 1.48 36.08
N TYR A 11 -28.55 0.29 35.51
CA TYR A 11 -28.18 -0.04 34.13
C TYR A 11 -28.73 0.98 33.12
N GLU A 12 -30.03 1.26 33.19
CA GLU A 12 -30.70 2.20 32.28
C GLU A 12 -30.16 3.64 32.43
N LYS A 13 -29.92 4.09 33.67
CA LYS A 13 -29.35 5.42 33.94
C LYS A 13 -27.94 5.55 33.36
N ARG A 14 -27.12 4.50 33.48
CA ARG A 14 -25.75 4.48 32.93
C ARG A 14 -25.75 4.40 31.40
N MET A 15 -26.65 3.62 30.81
CA MET A 15 -26.83 3.55 29.35
C MET A 15 -27.31 4.88 28.74
N LYS A 16 -28.25 5.58 29.39
CA LYS A 16 -28.74 6.89 28.93
C LYS A 16 -27.65 7.97 28.95
N ARG A 17 -26.79 7.99 29.98
CA ARG A 17 -25.62 8.89 30.03
C ARG A 17 -24.59 8.57 28.93
N ARG A 18 -24.31 7.28 28.67
CA ARG A 18 -23.38 6.88 27.59
C ARG A 18 -23.89 7.32 26.21
N ARG A 19 -25.18 7.08 25.91
CA ARG A 19 -25.77 7.53 24.64
C ARG A 19 -25.65 9.05 24.48
N ARG A 20 -25.95 9.83 25.53
CA ARG A 20 -25.81 11.29 25.49
C ARG A 20 -24.35 11.73 25.28
N ASN A 21 -23.40 11.09 25.95
CA ASN A 21 -21.98 11.44 25.79
C ASN A 21 -21.44 11.07 24.40
N ILE A 22 -21.90 9.95 23.80
CA ILE A 22 -21.56 9.57 22.43
C ILE A 22 -22.12 10.58 21.43
N ILE A 23 -23.38 11.01 21.60
CA ILE A 23 -24.01 12.02 20.74
C ILE A 23 -23.26 13.36 20.84
N ILE A 24 -22.92 13.80 22.06
CA ILE A 24 -22.15 15.03 22.28
C ILE A 24 -20.77 14.94 21.62
N PHE A 25 -20.08 13.81 21.80
CA PHE A 25 -18.77 13.60 21.18
C PHE A 25 -18.86 13.67 19.65
N PHE A 26 -19.87 13.04 19.06
CA PHE A 26 -20.09 13.09 17.61
C PHE A 26 -20.34 14.53 17.12
N LEU A 27 -21.14 15.31 17.87
CA LEU A 27 -21.38 16.73 17.58
C LEU A 27 -20.10 17.58 17.61
N VAL A 28 -19.21 17.32 18.56
CA VAL A 28 -17.91 18.03 18.67
C VAL A 28 -17.00 17.69 17.49
N VAL A 29 -16.96 16.42 17.08
CA VAL A 29 -16.16 15.97 15.92
C VAL A 29 -16.66 16.62 14.63
N VAL A 30 -17.98 16.68 14.43
CA VAL A 30 -18.57 17.36 13.26
C VAL A 30 -18.22 18.85 13.25
N LEU A 31 -18.33 19.53 14.39
CA LEU A 31 -17.92 20.94 14.53
C LEU A 31 -16.43 21.17 14.21
N ALA A 32 -15.55 20.27 14.66
CA ALA A 32 -14.12 20.34 14.36
C ALA A 32 -13.84 20.17 12.86
N MET A 33 -14.50 19.21 12.20
CA MET A 33 -14.36 19.01 10.75
C MET A 33 -14.90 20.20 9.94
N SER A 34 -16.02 20.79 10.35
CA SER A 34 -16.54 22.02 9.73
C SER A 34 -15.57 23.19 9.86
N GLY A 35 -14.91 23.35 11.01
CA GLY A 35 -13.87 24.38 11.19
C GLY A 35 -12.66 24.19 10.29
N ILE A 36 -12.23 22.93 10.07
CA ILE A 36 -11.14 22.60 9.14
C ILE A 36 -11.56 22.90 7.70
N ALA A 37 -12.76 22.51 7.29
CA ALA A 37 -13.27 22.75 5.94
C ALA A 37 -13.36 24.26 5.61
N ILE A 38 -13.80 25.08 6.56
CA ILE A 38 -13.81 26.55 6.43
C ILE A 38 -12.38 27.09 6.25
N LYS A 39 -11.41 26.60 7.03
CA LYS A 39 -10.00 27.01 6.91
C LYS A 39 -9.40 26.71 5.53
N PHE A 40 -9.74 25.56 4.94
CA PHE A 40 -9.31 25.19 3.59
C PHE A 40 -10.02 26.00 2.49
N ALA A 41 -11.27 26.42 2.70
CA ALA A 41 -12.02 27.23 1.73
C ALA A 41 -11.53 28.68 1.64
N TYR A 42 -11.15 29.30 2.76
CA TYR A 42 -10.72 30.71 2.80
C TYR A 42 -9.20 30.91 2.66
N ASN A 43 -8.39 29.91 3.01
CA ASN A 43 -6.95 29.90 2.76
C ASN A 43 -6.59 28.69 1.89
N PRO A 44 -6.88 28.73 0.57
CA PRO A 44 -6.40 27.70 -0.33
C PRO A 44 -4.87 27.63 -0.21
N ILE A 45 -4.37 26.45 0.14
CA ILE A 45 -2.93 26.21 0.24
C ILE A 45 -2.34 26.52 -1.14
N ASP A 46 -1.43 27.49 -1.18
CA ASP A 46 -0.85 27.97 -2.43
C ASP A 46 0.18 26.96 -2.96
N TYR A 47 -0.31 26.01 -3.77
CA TYR A 47 0.52 25.03 -4.47
C TYR A 47 1.33 25.63 -5.63
N THR A 48 1.31 26.96 -5.82
CA THR A 48 2.05 27.65 -6.90
C THR A 48 3.56 27.50 -6.76
N ASN A 49 4.08 27.38 -5.53
CA ASN A 49 5.50 27.08 -5.30
C ASN A 49 5.86 25.63 -5.68
N ILE A 50 4.91 24.69 -5.55
CA ILE A 50 5.12 23.31 -5.95
C ILE A 50 5.04 23.20 -7.48
N LYS A 51 4.08 23.87 -8.12
CA LYS A 51 4.01 23.95 -9.59
C LYS A 51 5.20 24.67 -10.22
N LYS A 52 5.69 25.77 -9.63
CA LYS A 52 6.90 26.47 -10.12
C LYS A 52 8.17 25.65 -9.99
N ASN A 53 8.32 24.87 -8.91
CA ASN A 53 9.48 23.97 -8.77
C ASN A 53 9.44 22.80 -9.76
N ILE A 54 8.25 22.34 -10.15
CA ILE A 54 8.08 21.32 -11.19
C ILE A 54 8.31 21.91 -12.59
N GLN A 55 7.78 23.11 -12.87
CA GLN A 55 7.98 23.78 -14.16
C GLN A 55 9.43 24.24 -14.37
N ALA A 56 10.10 24.76 -13.34
CA ALA A 56 11.52 25.12 -13.41
C ALA A 56 12.43 23.91 -13.63
N TRP A 57 11.99 22.71 -13.22
CA TRP A 57 12.69 21.45 -13.49
C TRP A 57 12.45 20.95 -14.92
N ILE A 58 11.23 21.10 -15.45
CA ILE A 58 10.88 20.77 -16.84
C ILE A 58 11.56 21.74 -17.85
N ASP A 59 11.63 23.02 -17.50
CA ASP A 59 12.28 24.04 -18.35
C ASP A 59 13.82 23.93 -18.28
N SER A 60 14.38 23.32 -17.21
CA SER A 60 15.83 23.03 -17.13
C SER A 60 16.28 21.82 -17.96
N ASP A 61 15.36 20.95 -18.38
CA ASP A 61 15.63 19.78 -19.21
C ASP A 61 15.30 19.98 -20.71
N THR A 62 14.80 21.16 -21.11
CA THR A 62 14.36 21.41 -22.51
C THR A 62 15.20 22.38 -23.32
N THR A 63 16.37 22.81 -22.83
CA THR A 63 17.36 23.51 -23.65
C THR A 63 18.62 22.67 -23.80
N ASN A 64 18.57 21.64 -24.66
CA ASN A 64 19.67 21.20 -25.52
C ASN A 64 19.20 20.09 -26.49
N THR A 65 19.00 20.49 -27.76
CA THR A 65 19.35 19.70 -28.97
C THR A 65 18.38 18.56 -29.32
N SER A 66 17.69 18.50 -30.46
CA SER A 66 17.78 19.27 -31.71
C SER A 66 16.59 18.91 -32.62
N GLU A 67 16.17 19.90 -33.40
CA GLU A 67 15.47 19.76 -34.67
C GLU A 67 16.24 18.81 -35.61
N LYS A 68 15.53 17.91 -36.29
CA LYS A 68 16.02 17.28 -37.51
C LYS A 68 15.73 18.22 -38.67
N THR A 69 16.78 18.64 -39.38
CA THR A 69 16.63 19.24 -40.71
C THR A 69 17.56 18.53 -41.69
N GLU A 70 17.00 18.20 -42.85
CA GLU A 70 17.70 17.78 -44.06
C GLU A 70 18.60 18.89 -44.63
N ALA A 71 19.63 18.43 -45.35
CA ALA A 71 20.27 19.05 -46.52
C ALA A 71 21.31 20.21 -46.37
N GLU A 72 22.41 19.97 -47.10
CA GLU A 72 23.37 20.88 -47.77
C GLU A 72 24.67 21.39 -47.09
N LYS A 73 25.77 20.83 -47.65
CA LYS A 73 27.13 21.35 -47.89
C LYS A 73 27.47 22.81 -47.50
N LYS A 74 28.61 22.97 -46.79
CA LYS A 74 29.86 23.59 -47.30
C LYS A 74 31.02 23.55 -46.26
N GLU A 75 32.10 22.93 -46.70
CA GLU A 75 33.55 23.17 -46.53
C GLU A 75 34.17 24.23 -45.57
N ILE A 76 35.39 23.86 -45.08
CA ILE A 76 36.59 24.66 -44.65
C ILE A 76 36.55 25.17 -43.18
N THR A 77 37.54 25.09 -42.29
CA THR A 77 38.94 24.57 -42.17
C THR A 77 39.41 24.78 -40.69
N ASN A 78 40.42 24.01 -40.22
CA ASN A 78 41.41 24.17 -39.10
C ASN A 78 41.22 25.30 -38.04
N ASP A 79 41.62 25.20 -36.76
CA ASP A 79 42.84 24.65 -36.16
C ASP A 79 42.76 24.71 -34.61
N ASP A 80 43.54 23.85 -33.94
CA ASP A 80 44.29 24.05 -32.69
C ASP A 80 43.66 24.28 -31.28
N THR A 81 43.87 23.24 -30.45
CA THR A 81 44.53 23.17 -29.10
C THR A 81 43.95 23.76 -27.79
N ILE A 82 43.79 22.81 -26.83
CA ILE A 82 44.13 22.81 -25.37
C ILE A 82 43.19 23.57 -24.40
N ASN A 83 42.42 22.81 -23.60
CA ASN A 83 42.72 22.64 -22.17
C ASN A 83 41.91 21.48 -21.54
N LYS A 84 42.62 20.52 -20.92
CA LYS A 84 42.04 19.41 -20.14
C LYS A 84 42.05 19.81 -18.66
N GLU A 85 40.92 20.23 -18.14
CA GLU A 85 40.63 20.10 -16.71
C GLU A 85 39.87 18.79 -16.46
N PRO A 86 40.18 18.05 -15.38
CA PRO A 86 39.51 16.80 -15.08
C PRO A 86 38.08 17.11 -14.64
N ILE A 87 37.12 16.75 -15.48
CA ILE A 87 35.70 16.72 -15.12
C ILE A 87 35.56 15.77 -13.94
N LYS A 88 35.26 16.34 -12.76
CA LYS A 88 34.75 15.59 -11.61
C LYS A 88 33.41 15.00 -12.06
N GLU A 89 33.35 13.68 -12.23
CA GLU A 89 32.09 12.97 -12.48
C GLU A 89 31.11 13.30 -11.36
N GLU A 90 30.13 14.13 -11.66
CA GLU A 90 28.96 14.31 -10.83
C GLU A 90 28.16 13.00 -10.89
N PRO A 91 27.77 12.41 -9.74
CA PRO A 91 27.07 11.13 -9.74
C PRO A 91 25.76 11.26 -10.51
N GLN A 92 25.62 10.49 -11.58
CA GLN A 92 24.40 10.41 -12.39
C GLN A 92 23.21 10.16 -11.46
N LYS A 93 22.20 11.04 -11.50
CA LYS A 93 20.92 10.79 -10.83
C LYS A 93 20.29 9.54 -11.45
N PRO A 94 19.77 8.59 -10.65
CA PRO A 94 19.13 7.40 -11.18
C PRO A 94 17.92 7.78 -12.05
N VAL A 95 17.82 7.18 -13.24
CA VAL A 95 16.67 7.34 -14.14
C VAL A 95 15.50 6.52 -13.57
N GLU A 96 14.32 7.12 -13.49
CA GLU A 96 13.10 6.41 -13.11
C GLU A 96 12.54 5.62 -14.31
N GLU A 97 12.32 4.33 -14.09
CA GLU A 97 11.74 3.38 -15.04
C GLU A 97 10.45 2.78 -14.46
N TYR A 98 9.67 2.04 -15.26
CA TYR A 98 8.42 1.43 -14.78
C TYR A 98 8.14 0.03 -15.35
N ILE A 99 7.38 -0.74 -14.58
CA ILE A 99 6.77 -2.01 -15.00
C ILE A 99 5.25 -1.81 -15.05
N ASN A 100 4.60 -2.29 -16.11
CA ASN A 100 3.14 -2.29 -16.20
C ASN A 100 2.55 -3.30 -15.21
N VAL A 101 1.58 -2.85 -14.42
CA VAL A 101 0.88 -3.66 -13.44
C VAL A 101 -0.51 -3.97 -13.97
N THR A 102 -0.76 -5.26 -14.21
CA THR A 102 -2.07 -5.76 -14.65
C THR A 102 -3.04 -5.82 -13.47
N LEU A 103 -3.95 -4.85 -13.39
CA LEU A 103 -5.07 -4.88 -12.45
C LEU A 103 -6.27 -5.58 -13.08
N ILE A 104 -6.95 -6.47 -12.34
CA ILE A 104 -8.15 -7.15 -12.86
C ILE A 104 -9.35 -6.19 -12.92
N SER A 105 -9.27 -5.02 -12.26
CA SER A 105 -10.23 -3.94 -12.45
C SER A 105 -10.23 -3.36 -13.88
N GLY A 106 -9.18 -3.63 -14.67
CA GLY A 106 -9.00 -3.09 -16.01
C GLY A 106 -8.40 -1.68 -16.03
N ASN A 107 -8.08 -1.11 -14.87
CA ASN A 107 -7.37 0.16 -14.75
C ASN A 107 -5.87 -0.01 -14.97
N ASP A 108 -5.22 1.01 -15.53
CA ASP A 108 -3.77 1.04 -15.67
C ASP A 108 -3.09 1.32 -14.32
N ALA A 109 -2.01 0.60 -14.06
CA ALA A 109 -1.11 0.87 -12.96
C ALA A 109 0.34 0.68 -13.39
N LYS A 110 1.25 1.47 -12.83
CA LYS A 110 2.68 1.44 -13.13
C LYS A 110 3.49 1.34 -11.85
N ALA A 111 4.27 0.28 -11.71
CA ALA A 111 5.23 0.16 -10.63
C ALA A 111 6.50 0.91 -11.02
N ILE A 112 6.76 2.04 -10.37
CA ILE A 112 7.91 2.90 -10.62
C ILE A 112 9.12 2.34 -9.86
N TYR A 113 10.26 2.24 -10.53
CA TYR A 113 11.51 1.79 -9.95
C TYR A 113 12.69 2.67 -10.38
N ILE A 114 13.73 2.69 -9.56
CA ILE A 114 15.03 3.28 -9.91
C ILE A 114 15.99 2.20 -10.35
N ASN A 115 16.89 2.55 -11.26
CA ASN A 115 18.01 1.71 -11.66
C ASN A 115 19.32 2.44 -11.32
N ASP A 116 19.94 2.04 -10.22
CA ASP A 116 21.18 2.66 -9.72
C ASP A 116 22.34 1.68 -9.89
N SER A 117 23.48 2.15 -10.41
CA SER A 117 24.65 1.30 -10.68
C SER A 117 25.25 0.63 -9.44
N LYS A 118 24.97 1.11 -8.22
CA LYS A 118 25.46 0.56 -6.95
C LYS A 118 24.44 -0.34 -6.26
N ILE A 119 23.16 0.02 -6.30
CA ILE A 119 22.07 -0.67 -5.56
C ILE A 119 21.31 -1.65 -6.48
N GLY A 120 21.46 -1.51 -7.79
CA GLY A 120 20.65 -2.19 -8.80
C GLY A 120 19.23 -1.62 -8.85
N LYS A 121 18.31 -2.38 -9.45
CA LYS A 121 16.91 -1.98 -9.56
C LYS A 121 16.18 -2.01 -8.21
N ALA A 122 15.34 -1.03 -7.90
CA ALA A 122 14.50 -1.05 -6.70
C ALA A 122 13.19 -0.28 -6.89
N PHE A 123 12.07 -0.87 -6.50
CA PHE A 123 10.77 -0.21 -6.53
C PHE A 123 10.73 1.02 -5.61
N LYS A 124 10.00 2.04 -6.04
CA LYS A 124 9.79 3.30 -5.32
C LYS A 124 8.34 3.49 -4.91
N THR A 125 7.42 3.27 -5.83
CA THR A 125 5.99 3.46 -5.61
C THR A 125 5.17 2.75 -6.68
N LEU A 126 3.87 2.64 -6.45
CA LEU A 126 2.88 2.33 -7.47
C LEU A 126 2.18 3.64 -7.88
N ASP A 127 2.12 3.91 -9.18
CA ASP A 127 1.27 4.95 -9.77
C ASP A 127 -0.01 4.30 -10.29
N THR A 128 -1.15 4.71 -9.73
CA THR A 128 -2.48 4.24 -10.12
C THR A 128 -3.54 5.26 -9.72
N THR A 129 -4.59 5.36 -10.54
CA THR A 129 -5.77 6.16 -10.24
C THR A 129 -6.85 5.39 -9.47
N ASP A 130 -6.66 4.08 -9.25
CA ASP A 130 -7.63 3.22 -8.57
C ASP A 130 -7.43 3.27 -7.05
N SER A 131 -8.30 4.03 -6.37
CA SER A 131 -8.23 4.23 -4.92
C SER A 131 -8.46 2.96 -4.09
N GLY A 132 -8.96 1.89 -4.71
CA GLY A 132 -9.17 0.61 -4.03
C GLY A 132 -7.98 -0.34 -4.10
N VAL A 133 -6.93 0.03 -4.85
CA VAL A 133 -5.69 -0.73 -4.94
C VAL A 133 -4.79 -0.40 -3.74
N SER A 134 -4.16 -1.42 -3.17
CA SER A 134 -3.13 -1.26 -2.15
C SER A 134 -1.84 -1.95 -2.58
N PHE A 135 -0.71 -1.48 -2.08
CA PHE A 135 0.59 -2.09 -2.36
C PHE A 135 1.52 -2.00 -1.15
N ASP A 136 2.55 -2.84 -1.18
CA ASP A 136 3.67 -2.80 -0.24
C ASP A 136 4.94 -3.21 -0.98
N ILE A 137 6.08 -2.66 -0.57
CA ILE A 137 7.39 -2.92 -1.18
C ILE A 137 8.24 -3.69 -0.17
N SER A 138 8.92 -4.75 -0.63
CA SER A 138 9.76 -5.56 0.25
C SER A 138 10.95 -4.77 0.78
N GLN A 139 11.60 -5.29 1.83
CA GLN A 139 12.68 -4.57 2.50
C GLN A 139 13.88 -4.33 1.58
N SER A 140 14.14 -5.25 0.65
CA SER A 140 15.16 -5.11 -0.38
C SER A 140 14.79 -4.11 -1.49
N GLY A 141 13.51 -3.73 -1.60
CA GLY A 141 12.99 -2.96 -2.73
C GLY A 141 12.85 -3.79 -4.02
N LYS A 142 13.19 -5.08 -3.99
CA LYS A 142 13.19 -5.94 -5.20
C LYS A 142 11.82 -6.49 -5.55
N GLN A 143 10.94 -6.57 -4.56
CA GLN A 143 9.60 -7.11 -4.73
C GLN A 143 8.55 -6.07 -4.38
N MET A 144 7.42 -6.12 -5.08
CA MET A 144 6.21 -5.37 -4.75
C MET A 144 5.04 -6.32 -4.76
N ILE A 145 4.18 -6.22 -3.74
CA ILE A 145 2.85 -6.81 -3.79
C ILE A 145 1.84 -5.74 -4.13
N VAL A 146 0.93 -6.06 -5.05
CA VAL A 146 -0.21 -5.21 -5.39
C VAL A 146 -1.47 -6.02 -5.13
N THR A 147 -2.41 -5.42 -4.40
CA THR A 147 -3.73 -5.97 -4.16
C THR A 147 -4.76 -5.14 -4.86
N ASP A 148 -5.44 -5.75 -5.82
CA ASP A 148 -6.48 -5.06 -6.58
C ASP A 148 -7.83 -5.04 -5.86
N THR A 149 -8.80 -4.36 -6.47
CA THR A 149 -10.17 -4.26 -5.95
C THR A 149 -10.92 -5.58 -5.91
N ASN A 150 -10.43 -6.61 -6.63
CA ASN A 150 -10.94 -7.96 -6.57
C ASN A 150 -10.29 -8.78 -5.44
N SER A 151 -9.50 -8.16 -4.55
CA SER A 151 -8.78 -8.83 -3.46
C SER A 151 -7.82 -9.91 -3.96
N ILE A 152 -7.19 -9.74 -5.11
CA ILE A 152 -6.10 -10.62 -5.59
C ILE A 152 -4.77 -9.97 -5.25
N ILE A 153 -3.88 -10.73 -4.62
CA ILE A 153 -2.51 -10.32 -4.33
C ILE A 153 -1.60 -10.85 -5.43
N THR A 154 -0.97 -9.93 -6.17
CA THR A 154 0.03 -10.24 -7.20
C THR A 154 1.39 -9.74 -6.74
N LEU A 155 2.39 -10.61 -6.82
CA LEU A 155 3.79 -10.31 -6.55
C LEU A 155 4.50 -9.94 -7.85
N TYR A 156 5.26 -8.86 -7.83
CA TYR A 156 6.10 -8.36 -8.92
C TYR A 156 7.56 -8.34 -8.51
N ASN A 157 8.45 -8.76 -9.40
CA ASN A 157 9.91 -8.69 -9.22
C ASN A 157 10.51 -7.66 -10.18
N VAL A 158 11.33 -6.76 -9.65
CA VAL A 158 11.92 -5.68 -10.44
C VAL A 158 13.08 -6.15 -11.32
N ASP A 159 13.82 -7.18 -10.87
CA ASP A 159 15.06 -7.60 -11.53
C ASP A 159 14.77 -8.19 -12.93
N ASP A 160 13.80 -9.11 -13.01
CA ASP A 160 13.39 -9.81 -14.23
C ASP A 160 12.07 -9.33 -14.84
N GLY A 161 11.33 -8.45 -14.14
CA GLY A 161 10.03 -7.93 -14.58
C GLY A 161 8.89 -8.95 -14.49
N THR A 162 9.09 -10.08 -13.81
CA THR A 162 8.07 -11.13 -13.70
C THR A 162 7.00 -10.77 -12.68
N SER A 163 5.81 -11.35 -12.88
CA SER A 163 4.72 -11.26 -11.92
C SER A 163 3.98 -12.59 -11.77
N ARG A 164 3.40 -12.81 -10.60
CA ARG A 164 2.55 -13.98 -10.33
C ARG A 164 1.55 -13.71 -9.21
N VAL A 165 0.40 -14.35 -9.29
CA VAL A 165 -0.59 -14.33 -8.20
C VAL A 165 -0.08 -15.18 -7.04
N VAL A 166 -0.12 -14.64 -5.82
CA VAL A 166 0.31 -15.32 -4.58
C VAL A 166 -0.86 -15.59 -3.63
N SER A 167 -2.02 -14.98 -3.88
CA SER A 167 -3.24 -15.26 -3.13
C SER A 167 -4.02 -16.44 -3.70
N LYS A 168 -4.71 -17.18 -2.82
CA LYS A 168 -5.66 -18.23 -3.22
C LYS A 168 -7.02 -17.64 -3.59
N ASP A 169 -7.61 -18.16 -4.66
CA ASP A 169 -8.94 -17.81 -5.17
C ASP A 169 -10.08 -18.60 -4.49
N GLN A 170 -9.74 -19.66 -3.76
CA GLN A 170 -10.68 -20.47 -3.00
C GLN A 170 -10.11 -20.89 -1.64
N TYR A 171 -11.02 -21.27 -0.75
CA TYR A 171 -10.72 -21.90 0.53
C TYR A 171 -11.45 -23.25 0.62
N ILE A 172 -10.70 -24.29 0.98
CA ILE A 172 -11.24 -25.63 1.22
C ILE A 172 -11.23 -25.87 2.72
N SER A 173 -12.42 -26.00 3.30
CA SER A 173 -12.58 -26.31 4.73
C SER A 173 -12.08 -27.72 5.06
N THR A 174 -11.86 -27.98 6.34
CA THR A 174 -11.48 -29.32 6.84
C THR A 174 -12.52 -30.39 6.52
N SER A 175 -13.79 -30.02 6.32
CA SER A 175 -14.87 -30.92 5.89
C SER A 175 -14.97 -31.08 4.36
N GLY A 176 -14.08 -30.46 3.60
CA GLY A 176 -14.05 -30.53 2.12
C GLY A 176 -14.99 -29.55 1.41
N SER A 177 -15.73 -28.72 2.13
CA SER A 177 -16.54 -27.65 1.52
C SER A 177 -15.63 -26.60 0.88
N VAL A 178 -15.93 -26.21 -0.35
CA VAL A 178 -15.19 -25.24 -1.14
C VAL A 178 -15.92 -23.90 -1.14
N PHE A 179 -15.20 -22.84 -0.80
CA PHE A 179 -15.68 -21.46 -0.85
C PHE A 179 -14.80 -20.71 -1.84
N THR A 180 -15.39 -20.18 -2.92
CA THR A 180 -14.64 -19.35 -3.88
C THR A 180 -14.74 -17.89 -3.47
N LYS A 181 -13.67 -17.14 -3.77
CA LYS A 181 -13.60 -15.70 -3.56
C LYS A 181 -14.75 -14.99 -4.26
N GLU A 182 -14.94 -15.29 -5.55
CA GLU A 182 -15.98 -14.66 -6.36
C GLU A 182 -17.38 -14.85 -5.77
N ALA A 183 -17.75 -16.09 -5.42
CA ALA A 183 -19.07 -16.36 -4.84
C ALA A 183 -19.22 -15.71 -3.46
N THR A 184 -18.15 -15.69 -2.67
CA THR A 184 -18.15 -15.09 -1.33
C THR A 184 -18.33 -13.58 -1.40
N LEU A 185 -17.55 -12.88 -2.21
CA LEU A 185 -17.64 -11.43 -2.39
C LEU A 185 -18.96 -11.02 -3.06
N LYS A 186 -19.50 -11.84 -3.96
CA LYS A 186 -20.83 -11.61 -4.55
C LYS A 186 -21.96 -11.70 -3.51
N ALA A 187 -21.87 -12.67 -2.59
CA ALA A 187 -22.88 -12.86 -1.55
C ALA A 187 -22.72 -11.90 -0.37
N GLN A 188 -21.48 -11.49 -0.08
CA GLN A 188 -21.13 -10.63 1.05
C GLN A 188 -20.01 -9.65 0.61
N PRO A 189 -20.37 -8.51 -0.01
CA PRO A 189 -19.37 -7.56 -0.57
C PRO A 189 -18.41 -6.96 0.45
N GLU A 190 -18.78 -6.90 1.72
CA GLU A 190 -17.93 -6.41 2.81
C GLU A 190 -16.97 -7.47 3.37
N TYR A 191 -17.03 -8.70 2.87
CA TYR A 191 -16.15 -9.78 3.29
C TYR A 191 -14.70 -9.49 2.88
N LEU A 192 -13.78 -9.54 3.85
CA LEU A 192 -12.35 -9.37 3.61
C LEU A 192 -11.77 -10.71 3.14
N TRP A 193 -11.46 -10.83 1.85
CA TRP A 193 -10.80 -12.03 1.32
C TRP A 193 -9.28 -11.97 1.47
N ASN A 194 -8.67 -10.90 0.98
CA ASN A 194 -7.24 -10.57 1.13
C ASN A 194 -7.13 -9.05 1.29
N PHE A 195 -7.01 -8.58 2.52
CA PHE A 195 -7.04 -7.15 2.81
C PHE A 195 -5.71 -6.65 3.37
N SER A 196 -5.23 -5.53 2.81
CA SER A 196 -4.07 -4.77 3.27
C SER A 196 -2.81 -5.61 3.50
N PRO A 197 -2.33 -6.39 2.51
CA PRO A 197 -1.17 -7.21 2.73
C PRO A 197 0.11 -6.36 2.91
N LYS A 198 1.06 -6.87 3.69
CA LYS A 198 2.41 -6.31 3.84
C LYS A 198 3.47 -7.39 3.89
N PHE A 199 4.69 -7.05 3.46
CA PHE A 199 5.85 -7.94 3.58
C PHE A 199 6.35 -8.02 5.02
N VAL A 200 6.32 -9.23 5.58
CA VAL A 200 7.05 -9.56 6.81
C VAL A 200 8.55 -9.55 6.52
N ASN A 201 8.92 -10.24 5.45
CA ASN A 201 10.26 -10.36 4.89
C ASN A 201 10.14 -10.66 3.38
N GLU A 202 11.22 -11.01 2.70
CA GLU A 202 11.22 -11.28 1.25
C GLU A 202 10.43 -12.53 0.83
N ASP A 203 10.05 -13.38 1.78
CA ASP A 203 9.43 -14.69 1.54
C ASP A 203 8.02 -14.78 2.11
N LYS A 204 7.63 -13.87 3.01
CA LYS A 204 6.37 -13.95 3.75
C LYS A 204 5.63 -12.63 3.70
N ILE A 205 4.33 -12.73 3.45
CA ILE A 205 3.39 -11.63 3.57
C ILE A 205 2.40 -11.91 4.69
N ILE A 206 1.92 -10.84 5.33
CA ILE A 206 0.76 -10.88 6.22
C ILE A 206 -0.43 -10.20 5.54
N PHE A 207 -1.65 -10.60 5.85
CA PHE A 207 -2.87 -9.90 5.44
C PHE A 207 -4.05 -10.23 6.35
N VAL A 208 -5.10 -9.41 6.27
CA VAL A 208 -6.35 -9.60 7.01
C VAL A 208 -7.37 -10.33 6.13
N THR A 209 -8.09 -11.27 6.72
CA THR A 209 -9.17 -12.00 6.06
C THR A 209 -10.23 -12.45 7.07
N ASN A 210 -11.48 -12.62 6.62
CA ASN A 210 -12.53 -13.26 7.43
C ASN A 210 -12.45 -14.80 7.42
N ARG A 211 -11.60 -15.37 6.54
CA ARG A 211 -11.36 -16.82 6.47
C ARG A 211 -10.77 -17.33 7.79
N PRO A 212 -11.18 -18.53 8.26
CA PRO A 212 -11.94 -19.54 7.50
C PRO A 212 -13.45 -19.55 7.74
N TYR A 213 -14.03 -18.45 8.24
CA TYR A 213 -15.47 -18.37 8.49
C TYR A 213 -16.18 -17.65 7.33
N PHE A 214 -17.40 -18.08 7.02
CA PHE A 214 -18.19 -17.60 5.89
C PHE A 214 -19.63 -17.30 6.29
N GLY A 215 -20.31 -16.45 5.51
CA GLY A 215 -21.70 -16.04 5.74
C GLY A 215 -21.90 -15.44 7.13
N LYS A 216 -22.99 -15.81 7.81
CA LYS A 216 -23.33 -15.27 9.14
C LYS A 216 -22.28 -15.57 10.23
N SER A 217 -21.39 -16.53 10.00
CA SER A 217 -20.32 -16.87 10.94
C SER A 217 -19.06 -16.00 10.77
N ALA A 218 -18.95 -15.24 9.67
CA ALA A 218 -17.83 -14.35 9.36
C ALA A 218 -17.87 -13.05 10.21
N THR A 219 -17.89 -13.21 11.53
CA THR A 219 -18.04 -12.11 12.50
C THR A 219 -16.71 -11.54 13.01
N LYS A 220 -15.60 -12.20 12.65
CA LYS A 220 -14.25 -11.85 13.06
C LYS A 220 -13.32 -11.78 11.86
N GLN A 221 -12.26 -11.01 12.04
CA GLN A 221 -11.11 -10.93 11.16
C GLN A 221 -9.96 -11.75 11.75
N TYR A 222 -9.12 -12.26 10.87
CA TYR A 222 -7.98 -13.12 11.18
C TYR A 222 -6.76 -12.59 10.44
N LEU A 223 -5.61 -12.65 11.11
CA LEU A 223 -4.32 -12.34 10.48
C LEU A 223 -3.73 -13.64 9.93
N TRP A 224 -3.52 -13.66 8.62
CA TRP A 224 -2.90 -14.77 7.91
C TRP A 224 -1.50 -14.39 7.48
N ILE A 225 -0.60 -15.36 7.49
CA ILE A 225 0.74 -15.29 6.94
C ILE A 225 0.79 -16.27 5.78
N THR A 226 1.21 -15.82 4.61
CA THR A 226 1.47 -16.69 3.46
C THR A 226 2.93 -16.61 3.10
N ASP A 227 3.57 -17.78 2.99
CA ASP A 227 4.87 -17.90 2.33
C ASP A 227 4.64 -17.78 0.82
N VAL A 228 5.20 -16.74 0.20
CA VAL A 228 4.95 -16.48 -1.20
C VAL A 228 5.63 -17.53 -2.09
N LYS A 229 6.69 -18.21 -1.64
CA LYS A 229 7.39 -19.23 -2.44
C LYS A 229 6.63 -20.55 -2.43
N THR A 230 6.15 -20.98 -1.27
CA THR A 230 5.50 -22.30 -1.11
C THR A 230 3.96 -22.24 -1.18
N ASN A 231 3.37 -21.05 -1.07
CA ASN A 231 1.92 -20.82 -0.90
C ASN A 231 1.35 -21.49 0.37
N GLU A 232 2.20 -21.77 1.35
CA GLU A 232 1.76 -22.26 2.67
C GLU A 232 1.19 -21.12 3.50
N ASP A 233 0.05 -21.40 4.15
CA ASP A 233 -0.64 -20.44 5.00
C ASP A 233 -0.50 -20.80 6.48
N LYS A 234 -0.30 -19.79 7.31
CA LYS A 234 -0.35 -19.87 8.78
C LYS A 234 -1.32 -18.81 9.30
N ILE A 235 -2.21 -19.21 10.20
CA ILE A 235 -3.18 -18.30 10.83
C ILE A 235 -2.69 -17.97 12.25
N LEU A 236 -2.65 -16.69 12.60
CA LEU A 236 -2.39 -16.25 13.97
C LEU A 236 -3.70 -16.22 14.77
N TRP A 237 -4.16 -17.40 15.20
CA TRP A 237 -5.45 -17.59 15.87
C TRP A 237 -5.68 -16.71 17.09
N GLU A 238 -4.62 -16.45 17.86
CA GLU A 238 -4.67 -15.67 19.09
C GLU A 238 -4.90 -14.17 18.85
N LEU A 239 -4.70 -13.70 17.61
CA LEU A 239 -4.95 -12.33 17.18
C LEU A 239 -6.29 -12.15 16.47
N ALA A 240 -7.20 -13.11 16.56
CA ALA A 240 -8.54 -12.98 16.00
C ALA A 240 -9.34 -11.88 16.70
N GLY A 241 -9.85 -10.92 15.93
CA GLY A 241 -10.53 -9.72 16.45
C GLY A 241 -11.75 -9.32 15.63
N VAL A 242 -12.50 -8.33 16.09
CA VAL A 242 -13.58 -7.71 15.30
C VAL A 242 -12.99 -6.73 14.28
N SER A 243 -11.88 -6.06 14.65
CA SER A 243 -11.14 -5.15 13.78
C SER A 243 -9.64 -5.40 13.92
N ILE A 244 -8.98 -5.65 12.79
CA ILE A 244 -7.55 -5.79 12.64
C ILE A 244 -7.06 -4.75 11.64
N GLN A 245 -6.05 -3.98 12.03
CA GLN A 245 -5.39 -2.99 11.17
C GLN A 245 -3.90 -3.31 11.12
N ILE A 246 -3.37 -3.49 9.91
CA ILE A 246 -1.93 -3.62 9.67
C ILE A 246 -1.37 -2.21 9.44
N GLY A 247 -0.40 -1.82 10.25
CA GLY A 247 0.28 -0.53 10.18
C GLY A 247 1.65 -0.64 9.52
N GLU A 248 2.51 0.33 9.79
CA GLU A 248 3.88 0.36 9.24
C GLU A 248 4.82 -0.63 9.92
N LYS A 249 5.94 -0.90 9.24
CA LYS A 249 7.05 -1.66 9.80
C LYS A 249 7.86 -0.75 10.74
N GLU A 250 8.03 -1.21 11.97
CA GLU A 250 8.86 -0.59 12.99
C GLU A 250 10.04 -1.51 13.35
N GLU A 251 10.91 -1.08 14.27
CA GLU A 251 12.10 -1.84 14.69
C GLU A 251 11.75 -3.27 15.17
N LYS A 252 10.62 -3.40 15.86
CA LYS A 252 10.10 -4.67 16.39
C LYS A 252 9.43 -5.56 15.34
N GLY A 253 9.17 -5.04 14.15
CA GLY A 253 8.40 -5.70 13.09
C GLY A 253 7.16 -4.91 12.67
N ILE A 254 6.24 -5.56 11.98
CA ILE A 254 5.04 -4.89 11.47
C ILE A 254 4.05 -4.67 12.60
N LYS A 255 3.65 -3.41 12.80
CA LYS A 255 2.63 -3.07 13.79
C LYS A 255 1.26 -3.59 13.36
N VAL A 256 0.57 -4.26 14.26
CA VAL A 256 -0.80 -4.73 14.06
C VAL A 256 -1.66 -4.30 15.23
N THR A 257 -2.79 -3.64 14.95
CA THR A 257 -3.77 -3.25 15.98
C THR A 257 -4.98 -4.18 15.91
N VAL A 258 -5.22 -4.94 16.96
CA VAL A 258 -6.35 -5.87 17.10
C VAL A 258 -7.28 -5.35 18.19
N ASP A 259 -8.50 -4.94 17.82
CA ASP A 259 -9.51 -4.40 18.74
C ASP A 259 -8.97 -3.29 19.66
N GLY A 260 -8.07 -2.46 19.13
CA GLY A 260 -7.41 -1.35 19.83
C GLY A 260 -6.17 -1.72 20.65
N LYS A 261 -5.76 -2.99 20.69
CA LYS A 261 -4.49 -3.44 21.28
C LYS A 261 -3.40 -3.54 20.21
N ILE A 262 -2.20 -3.10 20.54
CA ILE A 262 -1.05 -3.12 19.62
C ILE A 262 -0.26 -4.41 19.83
N TYR A 263 0.13 -5.02 18.72
CA TYR A 263 1.04 -6.15 18.59
C TYR A 263 2.06 -5.82 17.49
N TYR A 264 3.17 -6.56 17.45
CA TYR A 264 4.14 -6.50 16.36
C TYR A 264 4.38 -7.91 15.81
N ILE A 265 4.47 -8.03 14.49
CA ILE A 265 4.83 -9.26 13.80
C ILE A 265 6.30 -9.19 13.42
N ASP A 266 7.12 -10.03 14.04
CA ASP A 266 8.56 -10.10 13.79
C ASP A 266 8.88 -10.70 12.41
N VAL A 267 10.16 -10.67 12.02
CA VAL A 267 10.65 -11.20 10.74
C VAL A 267 10.41 -12.70 10.54
N ASN A 268 10.13 -13.45 11.61
CA ASN A 268 9.86 -14.87 11.55
C ASN A 268 8.37 -15.17 11.38
N GLY A 269 7.50 -14.17 11.57
CA GLY A 269 6.05 -14.32 11.57
C GLY A 269 5.49 -14.73 12.94
N ASN A 270 6.19 -14.40 14.02
CA ASN A 270 5.69 -14.50 15.38
C ASN A 270 5.18 -13.13 15.85
N TYR A 271 4.23 -13.14 16.78
CA TYR A 271 3.73 -11.90 17.34
C TYR A 271 4.31 -11.64 18.73
N ILE A 272 4.51 -10.37 19.04
CA ILE A 272 4.88 -9.85 20.36
C ILE A 272 3.93 -8.70 20.71
N GLN A 273 3.65 -8.51 22.01
CA GLN A 273 2.80 -7.43 22.50
C GLN A 273 3.64 -6.27 23.03
#